data_AF-A0A7S3BW80-F1
#
_entry.id   AF-A0A7S3BW80-F1
#
_cell.length_a   1.000
_cell.length_b   1.000
_cell.length_c   1.000
_cell.angle_alpha   90.00
_cell.angle_beta   90.00
_cell.angle_gamma   90.00
#
_symmetry.space_group_name_H-M   'P 1'
#
loop_
_entity.id
_entity.type
_entity.pdbx_description
1 polymer ?
#
loop_
_entity_poly.entity_id
_entity_poly.type
_entity_poly.pdbx_seq_one_letter_code
_entity_poly.pdbx_strand_id
1 'polypeptide(L)'
;RLADTFPSWQFLLVDLRCHGQSVQMGHAGPNTVETAAADVVALLNHLKIYPFMMIGHSFGGKVVMEMVLLSGRVLPRPVQVWVLDTVPGDAWREGGDHPKDTISFVRTLAMPLQSRKQLVDSLTGAGFTTEGAQWMATNLKARPDGQLDWTFDIEGIAEMYVSYEHTDLWPMLESQPQGLAVDFVRAEHSAFVWREEDIERIDATGANVHVLQDSSHWVHIDNPDGLLDLLAPSFSRVSPPARG
;
A
#
# COMPACT_ATOMS: atom_id res chain seq x y z
N ARG A 1 -4.34 -2.00 -17.57
CA ARG A 1 -3.73 -3.35 -17.63
C ARG A 1 -4.63 -4.39 -16.97
N LEU A 2 -4.71 -4.49 -15.64
CA LEU A 2 -5.58 -5.50 -14.97
C LEU A 2 -7.04 -5.48 -15.46
N ALA A 3 -7.67 -4.30 -15.51
CA ALA A 3 -9.04 -4.16 -16.00
C ALA A 3 -9.21 -4.52 -17.49
N ASP A 4 -8.17 -4.32 -18.30
CA ASP A 4 -8.19 -4.65 -19.73
C ASP A 4 -8.00 -6.17 -19.93
N THR A 5 -7.11 -6.78 -19.15
CA THR A 5 -6.83 -8.23 -19.18
C THR A 5 -7.98 -9.05 -18.59
N PHE A 6 -8.64 -8.53 -17.55
CA PHE A 6 -9.71 -9.20 -16.82
C PHE A 6 -11.03 -8.39 -16.84
N PRO A 7 -11.68 -8.24 -18.01
CA PRO A 7 -12.85 -7.38 -18.16
C PRO A 7 -14.10 -7.87 -17.40
N SER A 8 -14.11 -9.12 -16.92
CA SER A 8 -15.17 -9.64 -16.06
C SER A 8 -15.04 -9.22 -14.59
N TRP A 9 -13.93 -8.60 -14.22
CA TRP A 9 -13.67 -8.12 -12.87
C TRP A 9 -13.98 -6.64 -12.72
N GLN A 10 -14.42 -6.27 -11.53
CA GLN A 10 -14.55 -4.89 -11.11
C GLN A 10 -13.42 -4.56 -10.16
N PHE A 11 -12.76 -3.42 -10.39
CA PHE A 11 -11.65 -2.92 -9.58
C PHE A 11 -12.11 -1.69 -8.82
N LEU A 12 -11.88 -1.69 -7.50
CA LEU A 12 -12.12 -0.54 -6.64
C LEU A 12 -10.76 -0.04 -6.15
N LEU A 13 -10.38 1.17 -6.58
CA LEU A 13 -9.20 1.87 -6.09
C LEU A 13 -9.66 2.88 -5.04
N VAL A 14 -9.02 2.86 -3.88
CA VAL A 14 -9.42 3.66 -2.72
C VAL A 14 -8.28 4.60 -2.35
N ASP A 15 -8.57 5.90 -2.34
CA ASP A 15 -7.71 6.86 -1.65
C ASP A 15 -7.88 6.65 -0.14
N LEU A 16 -6.82 6.22 0.55
CA LEU A 16 -6.85 6.08 2.00
C LEU A 16 -7.03 7.45 2.67
N ARG A 17 -7.38 7.45 3.97
CA ARG A 17 -7.33 8.66 4.79
C ARG A 17 -6.02 9.42 4.58
N CYS A 18 -6.10 10.74 4.65
CA CYS A 18 -4.98 11.65 4.41
C CYS A 18 -4.41 11.61 2.97
N HIS A 19 -5.00 10.86 2.04
CA HIS A 19 -4.58 10.81 0.63
C HIS A 19 -5.69 11.29 -0.31
N GLY A 20 -5.28 11.86 -1.44
CA GLY A 20 -6.13 12.16 -2.58
C GLY A 20 -7.44 12.88 -2.23
N GLN A 21 -8.55 12.29 -2.64
CA GLN A 21 -9.89 12.85 -2.41
C GLN A 21 -10.36 12.69 -0.96
N SER A 22 -9.86 11.68 -0.24
CA SER A 22 -10.24 11.39 1.15
C SER A 22 -9.78 12.49 2.11
N VAL A 23 -8.73 13.27 1.76
CA VAL A 23 -8.31 14.46 2.54
C VAL A 23 -9.48 15.41 2.82
N GLN A 24 -10.39 15.59 1.85
CA GLN A 24 -11.49 16.55 1.97
C GLN A 24 -12.64 16.03 2.85
N MET A 25 -12.67 14.74 3.17
CA MET A 25 -13.77 14.13 3.91
C MET A 25 -13.71 14.43 5.41
N GLY A 26 -12.55 14.81 5.94
CA GLY A 26 -12.35 15.07 7.37
C GLY A 26 -12.51 13.79 8.20
N HIS A 27 -11.41 13.11 8.50
CA HIS A 27 -11.45 11.86 9.27
C HIS A 27 -11.47 12.14 10.78
N ALA A 28 -12.28 11.37 11.50
CA ALA A 28 -12.25 11.35 12.96
C ALA A 28 -11.27 10.27 13.46
N GLY A 29 -10.69 10.51 14.64
CA GLY A 29 -9.76 9.58 15.28
C GLY A 29 -8.32 9.67 14.76
N PRO A 30 -7.42 8.82 15.28
CA PRO A 30 -6.00 8.88 14.96
C PRO A 30 -5.72 8.32 13.56
N ASN A 31 -4.69 8.83 12.89
CA ASN A 31 -4.27 8.32 11.60
C ASN A 31 -3.32 7.13 11.77
N THR A 32 -3.88 5.93 11.86
CA THR A 32 -3.15 4.66 12.04
C THR A 32 -3.47 3.66 10.94
N VAL A 33 -2.70 2.56 10.86
CA VAL A 33 -3.01 1.41 9.98
C VAL A 33 -4.39 0.83 10.30
N GLU A 34 -4.69 0.64 11.58
CA GLU A 34 -6.00 0.16 12.07
C GLU A 34 -7.14 1.04 11.60
N THR A 35 -7.06 2.37 11.82
CA THR A 35 -8.16 3.25 11.44
C THR A 35 -8.28 3.37 9.91
N ALA A 36 -7.17 3.29 9.17
CA ALA A 36 -7.20 3.24 7.70
C ALA A 36 -7.88 1.96 7.19
N ALA A 37 -7.60 0.80 7.79
CA ALA A 37 -8.29 -0.45 7.48
C ALA A 37 -9.79 -0.39 7.81
N ALA A 38 -10.14 0.18 8.96
CA ALA A 38 -11.53 0.38 9.37
C ALA A 38 -12.30 1.28 8.39
N ASP A 39 -11.69 2.34 7.85
CA ASP A 39 -12.30 3.19 6.83
C ASP A 39 -12.62 2.39 5.55
N VAL A 40 -11.70 1.55 5.09
CA VAL A 40 -11.91 0.73 3.89
C VAL A 40 -13.00 -0.31 4.15
N VAL A 41 -13.03 -0.96 5.31
CA VAL A 41 -14.12 -1.87 5.70
C VAL A 41 -15.46 -1.15 5.75
N ALA A 42 -15.51 0.07 6.31
CA ALA A 42 -16.73 0.88 6.34
C ALA A 42 -17.20 1.25 4.94
N LEU A 43 -16.28 1.61 4.02
CA LEU A 43 -16.58 1.87 2.62
C LEU A 43 -17.15 0.63 1.93
N LEU A 44 -16.52 -0.54 2.10
CA LEU A 44 -17.00 -1.81 1.52
C LEU A 44 -18.40 -2.16 2.02
N ASN A 45 -18.67 -1.98 3.32
CA ASN A 45 -19.98 -2.16 3.92
C ASN A 45 -21.02 -1.18 3.34
N HIS A 46 -20.65 0.09 3.16
CA HIS A 46 -21.52 1.09 2.55
C HIS A 46 -21.88 0.73 1.10
N LEU A 47 -20.90 0.29 0.32
CA LEU A 47 -21.07 -0.16 -1.07
C LEU A 47 -21.74 -1.54 -1.17
N LYS A 48 -21.88 -2.26 -0.05
CA LYS A 48 -22.36 -3.65 0.01
C LYS A 48 -21.52 -4.60 -0.85
N ILE A 49 -20.21 -4.36 -0.86
CA ILE A 49 -19.24 -5.17 -1.59
C ILE A 49 -18.47 -6.02 -0.59
N TYR A 50 -18.45 -7.32 -0.83
CA TYR A 50 -17.45 -8.20 -0.23
C TYR A 50 -16.37 -8.46 -1.30
N PRO A 51 -15.07 -8.22 -1.05
CA PRO A 51 -14.03 -8.39 -2.05
C PRO A 51 -13.74 -9.88 -2.28
N PHE A 52 -13.33 -10.26 -3.50
CA PHE A 52 -12.73 -11.58 -3.76
C PHE A 52 -11.22 -11.54 -3.55
N MET A 53 -10.63 -10.37 -3.80
CA MET A 53 -9.22 -10.11 -3.73
C MET A 53 -8.98 -8.73 -3.12
N MET A 54 -7.98 -8.63 -2.26
CA MET A 54 -7.47 -7.37 -1.74
C MET A 54 -5.99 -7.28 -2.08
N ILE A 55 -5.55 -6.16 -2.62
CA ILE A 55 -4.15 -5.95 -3.03
C ILE A 55 -3.69 -4.66 -2.36
N GLY A 56 -2.60 -4.75 -1.60
CA GLY A 56 -2.04 -3.62 -0.88
C GLY A 56 -0.54 -3.52 -1.12
N HIS A 57 -0.07 -2.33 -1.47
CA HIS A 57 1.37 -2.03 -1.62
C HIS A 57 1.90 -1.24 -0.43
N SER A 58 3.07 -1.61 0.08
CA SER A 58 3.75 -0.90 1.16
C SER A 58 2.82 -0.70 2.38
N PHE A 59 2.51 0.54 2.76
CA PHE A 59 1.49 0.86 3.77
C PHE A 59 0.15 0.15 3.52
N GLY A 60 -0.32 0.14 2.26
CA GLY A 60 -1.54 -0.54 1.85
C GLY A 60 -1.50 -2.06 2.09
N GLY A 61 -0.31 -2.67 2.06
CA GLY A 61 -0.11 -4.08 2.40
C GLY A 61 -0.47 -4.38 3.86
N LYS A 62 -0.01 -3.53 4.79
CA LYS A 62 -0.43 -3.62 6.20
C LYS A 62 -1.92 -3.31 6.37
N VAL A 63 -2.48 -2.37 5.60
CA VAL A 63 -3.92 -2.09 5.63
C VAL A 63 -4.76 -3.30 5.24
N VAL A 64 -4.47 -3.98 4.11
CA VAL A 64 -5.27 -5.15 3.70
C VAL A 64 -5.13 -6.33 4.66
N MET A 65 -3.96 -6.49 5.28
CA MET A 65 -3.72 -7.46 6.35
C MET A 65 -4.51 -7.12 7.62
N GLU A 66 -4.52 -5.85 8.02
CA GLU A 66 -5.31 -5.37 9.15
C GLU A 66 -6.82 -5.51 8.91
N MET A 67 -7.30 -5.30 7.68
CA MET A 67 -8.70 -5.57 7.32
C MET A 67 -9.10 -7.04 7.55
N VAL A 68 -8.18 -7.99 7.33
CA VAL A 68 -8.40 -9.40 7.65
C VAL A 68 -8.50 -9.59 9.17
N LEU A 69 -7.60 -8.98 9.94
CA LEU A 69 -7.63 -9.04 11.40
C LEU A 69 -8.99 -8.55 11.96
N LEU A 70 -9.49 -7.42 11.43
CA LEU A 70 -10.79 -6.86 11.78
C LEU A 70 -11.99 -7.74 11.37
N SER A 71 -11.82 -8.61 10.36
CA SER A 71 -12.89 -9.48 9.85
C SER A 71 -13.12 -10.74 10.72
N GLY A 72 -12.25 -11.00 11.69
CA GLY A 72 -12.37 -12.14 12.61
C GLY A 72 -11.95 -13.48 12.00
N ARG A 73 -12.26 -14.59 12.70
CA ARG A 73 -11.72 -15.94 12.39
C ARG A 73 -12.37 -16.68 11.22
N VAL A 74 -13.53 -16.22 10.74
CA VAL A 74 -14.28 -16.90 9.68
C VAL A 74 -14.69 -15.88 8.64
N LEU A 75 -14.16 -16.05 7.42
CA LEU A 75 -14.52 -15.24 6.28
C LEU A 75 -15.84 -15.76 5.67
N PRO A 76 -16.81 -14.88 5.33
CA PRO A 76 -18.04 -15.27 4.64
C PRO A 76 -17.85 -16.07 3.34
N ARG A 77 -16.70 -15.90 2.68
CA ARG A 77 -16.25 -16.71 1.54
C ARG A 77 -14.72 -16.60 1.42
N PRO A 78 -14.07 -17.44 0.59
CA PRO A 78 -12.64 -17.33 0.38
C PRO A 78 -12.21 -15.95 -0.15
N VAL A 79 -11.09 -15.44 0.36
CA VAL A 79 -10.51 -14.16 -0.03
C VAL A 79 -9.03 -14.35 -0.30
N GLN A 80 -8.56 -13.80 -1.41
CA GLN A 80 -7.15 -13.68 -1.73
C GLN A 80 -6.62 -12.32 -1.25
N VAL A 81 -5.49 -12.31 -0.54
CA VAL A 81 -4.75 -11.10 -0.20
C VAL A 81 -3.41 -11.12 -0.91
N TRP A 82 -3.06 -10.00 -1.54
CA TRP A 82 -1.73 -9.76 -2.11
C TRP A 82 -1.08 -8.60 -1.38
N VAL A 83 0.07 -8.87 -0.77
CA VAL A 83 0.87 -7.89 -0.03
C VAL A 83 2.11 -7.58 -0.86
N LEU A 84 2.20 -6.36 -1.38
CA LEU A 84 3.25 -5.95 -2.30
C LEU A 84 4.32 -5.16 -1.55
N ASP A 85 5.51 -5.73 -1.49
CA ASP A 85 6.76 -5.17 -0.99
C ASP A 85 6.65 -4.53 0.41
N THR A 86 6.15 -5.31 1.37
CA THR A 86 6.18 -5.03 2.81
C THR A 86 6.14 -6.32 3.61
N VAL A 87 6.63 -6.30 4.85
CA VAL A 87 6.59 -7.43 5.79
C VAL A 87 5.54 -7.20 6.89
N PRO A 88 5.04 -8.27 7.55
CA PRO A 88 4.05 -8.14 8.63
C PRO A 88 4.55 -7.34 9.85
N GLY A 89 5.84 -7.43 10.15
CA GLY A 89 6.47 -6.84 11.34
C GLY A 89 7.35 -5.61 11.03
N ASP A 90 8.47 -5.52 11.74
CA ASP A 90 9.49 -4.49 11.50
C ASP A 90 10.25 -4.77 10.21
N ALA A 91 10.42 -3.72 9.41
CA ALA A 91 10.71 -3.84 7.99
C ALA A 91 12.03 -3.17 7.58
N TRP A 92 12.77 -2.56 8.51
CA TRP A 92 13.78 -1.57 8.12
C TRP A 92 15.22 -1.99 8.23
N ARG A 93 15.97 -1.52 7.23
CA ARG A 93 17.40 -1.75 7.00
C ARG A 93 18.15 -0.48 7.35
N GLU A 94 19.40 -0.61 7.76
CA GLU A 94 20.29 0.56 7.86
C GLU A 94 20.68 1.03 6.43
N GLY A 95 20.07 2.12 5.93
CA GLY A 95 20.50 2.86 4.73
C GLY A 95 19.42 3.10 3.64
N GLY A 96 19.60 4.16 2.83
CA GLY A 96 18.67 4.62 1.78
C GLY A 96 17.82 5.84 2.18
N ASP A 97 17.02 6.37 1.26
CA ASP A 97 16.02 7.42 1.57
C ASP A 97 14.89 6.79 2.39
N HIS A 98 15.01 6.81 3.72
CA HIS A 98 13.96 6.28 4.57
C HIS A 98 12.69 7.14 4.37
N PRO A 99 11.49 6.58 4.15
CA PRO A 99 10.30 7.40 3.95
C PRO A 99 10.05 8.38 5.11
N LYS A 100 10.43 8.02 6.33
CA LYS A 100 10.47 8.91 7.51
C LYS A 100 11.29 10.19 7.29
N ASP A 101 12.45 10.09 6.64
CA ASP A 101 13.33 11.24 6.38
C ASP A 101 12.71 12.13 5.31
N THR A 102 12.14 11.52 4.26
CA THR A 102 11.40 12.26 3.23
C THR A 102 10.21 12.99 3.83
N ILE A 103 9.38 12.30 4.62
CA ILE A 103 8.23 12.88 5.35
C ILE A 103 8.70 14.02 6.25
N SER A 104 9.75 13.80 7.04
CA SER A 104 10.28 14.82 7.96
C SER A 104 10.76 16.06 7.20
N PHE A 105 11.45 15.87 6.07
CA PHE A 105 11.91 16.98 5.25
C PHE A 105 10.75 17.75 4.61
N VAL A 106 9.81 17.06 3.95
CA VAL A 106 8.71 17.76 3.25
C VAL A 106 7.76 18.48 4.20
N ARG A 107 7.65 18.05 5.47
CA ARG A 107 6.96 18.79 6.54
C ARG A 107 7.57 20.17 6.84
N THR A 108 8.85 20.36 6.55
CA THR A 108 9.52 21.65 6.75
C THR A 108 9.31 22.63 5.59
N LEU A 109 8.78 22.15 4.46
CA LEU A 109 8.61 22.99 3.28
C LEU A 109 7.41 23.93 3.45
N ALA A 110 7.63 25.21 3.11
CA ALA A 110 6.56 26.18 3.05
C ALA A 110 5.69 25.91 1.81
N MET A 111 4.40 25.67 2.05
CA MET A 111 3.39 25.47 1.00
C MET A 111 2.59 26.75 0.76
N PRO A 112 2.07 26.97 -0.46
CA PRO A 112 2.23 26.13 -1.66
C PRO A 112 3.55 26.37 -2.41
N LEU A 113 3.93 25.44 -3.28
CA LEU A 113 5.11 25.54 -4.13
C LEU A 113 4.80 26.23 -5.47
N GLN A 114 5.81 26.85 -6.08
CA GLN A 114 5.67 27.51 -7.38
C GLN A 114 5.78 26.55 -8.57
N SER A 115 6.52 25.44 -8.42
CA SER A 115 6.69 24.46 -9.48
C SER A 115 7.10 23.09 -8.94
N ARG A 116 6.86 22.03 -9.72
CA ARG A 116 7.36 20.68 -9.41
C ARG A 116 8.89 20.66 -9.36
N LYS A 117 9.56 21.47 -10.20
CA LYS A 117 11.02 21.63 -10.20
C LYS A 117 11.53 22.16 -8.85
N GLN A 118 10.84 23.10 -8.22
CA GLN A 118 11.23 23.63 -6.90
C GLN A 118 11.31 22.52 -5.85
N LEU A 119 10.33 21.60 -5.84
CA LEU A 119 10.33 20.45 -4.94
C LEU A 119 11.50 19.51 -5.23
N VAL A 120 11.70 19.16 -6.50
CA VAL A 120 12.79 18.26 -6.92
C VAL A 120 14.15 18.83 -6.54
N ASP A 121 14.38 20.11 -6.81
CA ASP A 121 15.63 20.80 -6.47
C ASP A 121 15.84 20.86 -4.94
N SER A 122 14.76 21.02 -4.17
CA SER A 122 14.82 21.05 -2.69
C SER A 122 15.16 19.68 -2.09
N LEU A 123 14.52 18.61 -2.57
CA LEU A 123 14.80 17.24 -2.14
C LEU A 123 16.21 16.79 -2.55
N THR A 124 16.58 16.96 -3.81
CA THR A 124 17.94 16.60 -4.27
C THR A 124 19.03 17.44 -3.58
N GLY A 125 18.78 18.73 -3.33
CA GLY A 125 19.68 19.59 -2.56
C GLY A 125 19.85 19.16 -1.10
N ALA A 126 18.88 18.42 -0.55
CA ALA A 126 18.92 17.82 0.78
C ALA A 126 19.51 16.39 0.80
N GLY A 127 19.94 15.87 -0.35
CA GLY A 127 20.61 14.56 -0.45
C GLY A 127 19.69 13.39 -0.83
N PHE A 128 18.40 13.64 -1.05
CA PHE A 128 17.48 12.61 -1.56
C PHE A 128 17.76 12.26 -3.03
N THR A 129 17.42 11.05 -3.42
CA THR A 129 17.55 10.56 -4.80
C THR A 129 16.72 11.38 -5.79
N THR A 130 17.17 11.47 -7.04
CA THR A 130 16.44 12.21 -8.09
C THR A 130 15.12 11.53 -8.40
N GLU A 131 15.12 10.20 -8.44
CA GLU A 131 13.96 9.34 -8.68
C GLU A 131 12.91 9.53 -7.58
N GLY A 132 13.31 9.47 -6.30
CA GLY A 132 12.43 9.73 -5.16
C GLY A 132 11.86 11.15 -5.18
N ALA A 133 12.69 12.14 -5.51
CA ALA A 133 12.27 13.53 -5.60
C ALA A 133 11.26 13.77 -6.74
N GLN A 134 11.47 13.16 -7.91
CA GLN A 134 10.54 13.22 -9.04
C GLN A 134 9.23 12.52 -8.71
N TRP A 135 9.28 11.36 -8.05
CA TRP A 135 8.10 10.65 -7.58
C TRP A 135 7.30 11.50 -6.59
N MET A 136 7.94 12.07 -5.57
CA MET A 136 7.29 12.97 -4.62
C MET A 136 6.60 14.13 -5.33
N ALA A 137 7.22 14.68 -6.37
CA ALA A 137 6.65 15.76 -7.14
C ALA A 137 5.39 15.39 -7.91
N THR A 138 5.06 14.10 -8.12
CA THR A 138 3.78 13.67 -8.72
C THR A 138 2.59 13.93 -7.81
N ASN A 139 2.81 13.98 -6.48
CA ASN A 139 1.79 14.22 -5.45
C ASN A 139 1.41 15.71 -5.27
N LEU A 140 1.79 16.56 -6.22
CA LEU A 140 1.38 17.96 -6.26
C LEU A 140 0.20 18.16 -7.22
N LYS A 141 -0.78 18.97 -6.80
CA LYS A 141 -1.90 19.42 -7.65
C LYS A 141 -1.90 20.95 -7.79
N ALA A 142 -2.30 21.43 -8.95
CA ALA A 142 -2.47 22.86 -9.17
C ALA A 142 -3.70 23.38 -8.44
N ARG A 143 -3.53 24.49 -7.74
CA ARG A 143 -4.59 25.31 -7.18
C ARG A 143 -5.14 26.28 -8.23
N PRO A 144 -6.30 26.93 -8.00
CA PRO A 144 -6.86 27.91 -8.93
C PRO A 144 -5.94 29.09 -9.26
N ASP A 145 -5.00 29.43 -8.37
CA ASP A 145 -4.03 30.51 -8.55
C ASP A 145 -2.72 30.04 -9.22
N GLY A 146 -2.67 28.79 -9.70
CA GLY A 146 -1.52 28.22 -10.42
C GLY A 146 -0.40 27.70 -9.52
N GLN A 147 -0.46 27.96 -8.20
CA GLN A 147 0.47 27.39 -7.23
C GLN A 147 0.17 25.90 -7.00
N LEU A 148 1.14 25.15 -6.50
CA LEU A 148 1.05 23.71 -6.31
C LEU A 148 0.93 23.36 -4.83
N ASP A 149 -0.07 22.54 -4.50
CA ASP A 149 -0.28 22.03 -3.15
C ASP A 149 -0.24 20.51 -3.10
N TRP A 150 -0.06 19.95 -1.90
CA TRP A 150 -0.10 18.50 -1.71
C TRP A 150 -1.48 17.93 -2.05
N THR A 151 -1.48 16.74 -2.64
CA THR A 151 -2.69 15.91 -2.78
C THR A 151 -3.02 15.14 -1.50
N PHE A 152 -2.17 15.20 -0.49
CA PHE A 152 -2.28 14.49 0.79
C PHE A 152 -2.18 15.48 1.97
N ASP A 153 -2.57 15.03 3.15
CA ASP A 153 -2.36 15.71 4.42
C ASP A 153 -1.06 15.22 5.08
N ILE A 154 0.00 16.03 5.03
CA ILE A 154 1.33 15.60 5.45
C ILE A 154 1.42 15.27 6.94
N GLU A 155 0.65 15.93 7.80
CA GLU A 155 0.66 15.63 9.24
C GLU A 155 0.02 14.28 9.51
N GLY A 156 -1.10 13.99 8.85
CA GLY A 156 -1.72 12.67 8.89
C GLY A 156 -0.84 11.57 8.30
N ILE A 157 -0.13 11.82 7.19
CA ILE A 157 0.86 10.87 6.64
C ILE A 157 1.95 10.55 7.67
N ALA A 158 2.44 11.55 8.40
CA ALA A 158 3.47 11.33 9.41
C ALA A 158 2.98 10.44 10.56
N GLU A 159 1.76 10.67 11.05
CA GLU A 159 1.11 9.81 12.05
C GLU A 159 0.91 8.38 11.53
N MET A 160 0.40 8.23 10.30
CA MET A 160 0.21 6.92 9.67
C MET A 160 1.52 6.17 9.55
N TYR A 161 2.59 6.86 9.16
CA TYR A 161 3.90 6.22 9.02
C TYR A 161 4.46 5.75 10.37
N VAL A 162 4.31 6.55 11.43
CA VAL A 162 4.64 6.11 12.80
C VAL A 162 3.84 4.87 13.17
N SER A 163 2.54 4.83 12.89
CA SER A 163 1.73 3.63 13.11
C SER A 163 2.26 2.45 12.32
N TYR A 164 2.58 2.61 11.05
CA TYR A 164 3.09 1.54 10.18
C TYR A 164 4.36 0.89 10.73
N GLU A 165 5.29 1.68 11.28
CA GLU A 165 6.50 1.18 11.93
C GLU A 165 6.18 0.33 13.18
N HIS A 166 5.13 0.68 13.93
CA HIS A 166 4.76 -0.01 15.17
C HIS A 166 3.72 -1.13 15.00
N THR A 167 3.10 -1.24 13.83
CA THR A 167 2.08 -2.27 13.58
C THR A 167 2.76 -3.62 13.33
N ASP A 168 2.50 -4.57 14.24
CA ASP A 168 2.89 -5.97 14.11
C ASP A 168 1.69 -6.84 13.70
N LEU A 169 1.75 -7.38 12.48
CA LEU A 169 0.70 -8.22 11.88
C LEU A 169 1.05 -9.71 11.87
N TRP A 170 2.16 -10.11 12.52
CA TRP A 170 2.47 -11.52 12.70
C TRP A 170 1.34 -12.30 13.35
N PRO A 171 0.65 -11.81 14.41
CA PRO A 171 -0.46 -12.55 15.01
C PRO A 171 -1.60 -12.82 14.02
N MET A 172 -1.90 -11.89 13.11
CA MET A 172 -2.90 -12.09 12.06
C MET A 172 -2.44 -13.18 11.09
N LEU A 173 -1.20 -13.08 10.61
CA LEU A 173 -0.68 -14.02 9.63
C LEU A 173 -0.51 -15.44 10.19
N GLU A 174 -0.22 -15.59 11.48
CA GLU A 174 -0.08 -16.90 12.15
C GLU A 174 -1.43 -17.49 12.58
N SER A 175 -2.48 -16.69 12.63
CA SER A 175 -3.84 -17.12 13.01
C SER A 175 -4.87 -16.90 11.90
N GLN A 176 -4.46 -17.16 10.65
CA GLN A 176 -5.26 -16.88 9.46
C GLN A 176 -6.68 -17.45 9.57
N PRO A 177 -7.71 -16.66 9.23
CA PRO A 177 -9.06 -17.18 9.16
C PRO A 177 -9.20 -18.23 8.05
N GLN A 178 -10.12 -19.17 8.25
CA GLN A 178 -10.39 -20.20 7.25
C GLN A 178 -10.86 -19.56 5.93
N GLY A 179 -10.26 -19.99 4.82
CA GLY A 179 -10.58 -19.51 3.48
C GLY A 179 -9.75 -18.30 3.03
N LEU A 180 -8.81 -17.82 3.85
CA LEU A 180 -7.82 -16.84 3.42
C LEU A 180 -6.70 -17.52 2.63
N ALA A 181 -6.29 -16.89 1.53
CA ALA A 181 -5.01 -17.12 0.88
C ALA A 181 -4.21 -15.82 0.90
N VAL A 182 -2.93 -15.88 1.24
CA VAL A 182 -2.05 -14.71 1.31
C VAL A 182 -0.83 -14.95 0.44
N ASP A 183 -0.54 -14.00 -0.44
CA ASP A 183 0.63 -14.01 -1.28
C ASP A 183 1.39 -12.69 -1.09
N PHE A 184 2.67 -12.79 -0.77
CA PHE A 184 3.59 -11.66 -0.68
C PHE A 184 4.36 -11.56 -1.98
N VAL A 185 4.54 -10.34 -2.48
CA VAL A 185 5.47 -10.04 -3.59
C VAL A 185 6.57 -9.18 -3.03
N ARG A 186 7.76 -9.74 -2.92
CA ARG A 186 8.98 -9.01 -2.59
C ARG A 186 9.64 -8.52 -3.87
N ALA A 187 10.04 -7.25 -3.90
CA ALA A 187 10.91 -6.75 -4.95
C ALA A 187 12.33 -7.31 -4.83
N GLU A 188 12.97 -7.66 -5.95
CA GLU A 188 14.37 -8.12 -5.96
C GLU A 188 15.31 -7.14 -5.27
N HIS A 189 15.11 -5.84 -5.51
CA HIS A 189 15.84 -4.72 -4.91
C HIS A 189 14.96 -3.95 -3.92
N SER A 190 14.16 -4.68 -3.12
CA SER A 190 13.32 -4.13 -2.04
C SER A 190 14.09 -3.14 -1.15
N ALA A 191 13.45 -2.03 -0.83
CA ALA A 191 13.94 -1.07 0.17
C ALA A 191 13.80 -1.62 1.61
N PHE A 192 12.88 -2.57 1.82
CA PHE A 192 12.67 -3.24 3.10
C PHE A 192 13.61 -4.43 3.31
N VAL A 193 13.89 -4.74 4.57
CA VAL A 193 14.57 -5.98 4.97
C VAL A 193 13.59 -7.12 4.94
N TRP A 194 13.92 -8.11 4.13
CA TRP A 194 13.31 -9.42 4.18
C TRP A 194 14.34 -10.37 4.78
N ARG A 195 14.30 -10.56 6.09
CA ARG A 195 15.17 -11.53 6.76
C ARG A 195 14.74 -12.92 6.33
N GLU A 196 15.70 -13.83 6.20
CA GLU A 196 15.42 -15.24 5.89
C GLU A 196 14.43 -15.84 6.91
N GLU A 197 14.62 -15.53 8.19
CA GLU A 197 13.71 -15.90 9.29
C GLU A 197 12.27 -15.39 9.07
N ASP A 198 12.08 -14.18 8.54
CA ASP A 198 10.74 -13.65 8.26
C ASP A 198 10.11 -14.38 7.06
N ILE A 199 10.90 -14.70 6.02
CA ILE A 199 10.41 -15.45 4.85
C ILE A 199 9.98 -16.85 5.28
N GLU A 200 10.83 -17.56 6.03
CA GLU A 200 10.52 -18.89 6.58
C GLU A 200 9.28 -18.84 7.48
N ARG A 201 9.14 -17.79 8.29
CA ARG A 201 7.98 -17.61 9.16
C ARG A 201 6.70 -17.33 8.36
N ILE A 202 6.77 -16.59 7.24
CA ILE A 202 5.64 -16.41 6.32
C ILE A 202 5.26 -17.75 5.68
N ASP A 203 6.22 -18.48 5.13
CA ASP A 203 5.98 -19.77 4.46
C ASP A 203 5.36 -20.80 5.41
N ALA A 204 5.76 -20.79 6.69
CA ALA A 204 5.19 -21.66 7.73
C ALA A 204 3.69 -21.43 7.98
N THR A 205 3.14 -20.27 7.58
CA THR A 205 1.70 -19.97 7.68
C THR A 205 0.89 -20.52 6.50
N GLY A 206 1.55 -21.04 5.46
CA GLY A 206 0.92 -21.44 4.19
C GLY A 206 0.70 -20.28 3.21
N ALA A 207 1.17 -19.07 3.56
CA ALA A 207 1.30 -17.98 2.60
C ALA A 207 2.48 -18.24 1.63
N ASN A 208 2.47 -17.60 0.47
CA ASN A 208 3.59 -17.68 -0.48
C ASN A 208 4.38 -16.38 -0.51
N VAL A 209 5.69 -16.47 -0.71
CA VAL A 209 6.55 -15.32 -1.02
C VAL A 209 7.06 -15.43 -2.45
N HIS A 210 6.67 -14.49 -3.30
CA HIS A 210 7.13 -14.36 -4.67
C HIS A 210 8.22 -13.29 -4.75
N VAL A 211 9.23 -13.50 -5.61
CA VAL A 211 10.23 -12.47 -5.92
C VAL A 211 9.94 -11.89 -7.30
N LEU A 212 9.65 -10.59 -7.35
CA LEU A 212 9.52 -9.88 -8.61
C LEU A 212 10.90 -9.40 -9.08
N GLN A 213 11.39 -10.03 -10.15
CA GLN A 213 12.69 -9.70 -10.76
C GLN A 213 12.67 -8.29 -11.36
N ASP A 214 13.84 -7.68 -11.48
CA ASP A 214 14.05 -6.36 -12.10
C ASP A 214 13.15 -5.27 -11.49
N SER A 215 12.91 -5.33 -10.17
CA SER A 215 12.05 -4.37 -9.47
C SER A 215 12.67 -3.86 -8.18
N SER A 216 12.42 -2.59 -7.89
CA SER A 216 12.67 -1.94 -6.60
C SER A 216 11.34 -1.80 -5.86
N HIS A 217 11.24 -0.86 -4.90
CA HIS A 217 10.05 -0.73 -4.06
C HIS A 217 8.76 -0.46 -4.85
N TRP A 218 8.84 0.23 -5.98
CA TRP A 218 7.69 0.60 -6.80
C TRP A 218 7.35 -0.51 -7.80
N VAL A 219 7.07 -1.71 -7.30
CA VAL A 219 6.89 -2.94 -8.09
C VAL A 219 5.94 -2.80 -9.28
N HIS A 220 4.90 -1.98 -9.15
CA HIS A 220 3.89 -1.74 -10.20
C HIS A 220 4.33 -0.71 -11.26
N ILE A 221 5.41 0.02 -11.01
CA ILE A 221 6.08 0.93 -11.96
C ILE A 221 7.28 0.23 -12.58
N ASP A 222 8.08 -0.46 -11.76
CA ASP A 222 9.37 -1.03 -12.17
C ASP A 222 9.18 -2.25 -13.08
N ASN A 223 8.30 -3.18 -12.71
CA ASN A 223 7.99 -4.37 -13.50
C ASN A 223 6.47 -4.68 -13.53
N PRO A 224 5.66 -3.83 -14.19
CA PRO A 224 4.20 -3.99 -14.24
C PRO A 224 3.74 -5.27 -14.94
N ASP A 225 4.50 -5.77 -15.90
CA ASP A 225 4.15 -6.99 -16.65
C ASP A 225 4.46 -8.24 -15.83
N GLY A 226 5.63 -8.31 -15.17
CA GLY A 226 5.93 -9.39 -14.23
C GLY A 226 4.97 -9.43 -13.05
N LEU A 227 4.58 -8.27 -12.51
CA LEU A 227 3.56 -8.21 -11.46
C LEU A 227 2.20 -8.71 -11.97
N LEU A 228 1.81 -8.33 -13.18
CA LEU A 228 0.57 -8.84 -13.79
C LEU A 228 0.60 -10.37 -13.94
N ASP A 229 1.73 -10.93 -14.39
CA ASP A 229 1.89 -12.38 -14.56
C ASP A 229 1.79 -13.14 -13.23
N LEU A 230 2.35 -12.59 -12.14
CA LEU A 230 2.20 -13.16 -10.79
C LEU A 230 0.75 -13.13 -10.31
N LEU A 231 0.03 -12.04 -10.55
CA LEU A 231 -1.33 -11.84 -10.08
C LEU A 231 -2.37 -12.60 -10.92
N ALA A 232 -2.13 -12.77 -12.22
CA ALA A 232 -3.07 -13.31 -13.20
C ALA A 232 -3.74 -14.65 -12.83
N PRO A 233 -3.02 -15.64 -12.25
CA PRO A 233 -3.64 -16.90 -11.82
C PRO A 233 -4.78 -16.71 -10.81
N SER A 234 -4.69 -15.73 -9.91
CA SER A 234 -5.72 -15.46 -8.91
C SER A 234 -7.02 -14.93 -9.53
N PHE A 235 -6.95 -14.25 -10.69
CA PHE A 235 -8.12 -13.76 -11.43
C PHE A 235 -8.85 -14.87 -12.18
N SER A 236 -8.16 -15.97 -12.50
CA SER A 236 -8.70 -17.10 -13.26
C SER A 236 -9.34 -18.17 -12.37
N ARG A 237 -8.92 -18.26 -11.10
CA ARG A 237 -9.40 -19.27 -10.13
C ARG A 237 -10.79 -18.95 -9.58
N VAL A 238 -11.18 -17.68 -9.58
CA VAL A 238 -12.51 -17.24 -9.13
C VAL A 238 -13.44 -17.29 -10.32
N SER A 239 -14.11 -18.43 -10.53
CA SER A 239 -15.24 -18.46 -11.47
C SER A 239 -16.31 -17.49 -10.96
N PRO A 240 -16.79 -16.52 -11.75
CA PRO A 240 -17.89 -15.68 -11.31
C PRO A 240 -19.12 -16.57 -11.05
N PRO A 241 -19.94 -16.28 -10.03
CA PRO A 241 -21.22 -16.97 -9.89
C PRO A 241 -21.99 -16.81 -11.20
N ALA A 242 -22.53 -17.93 -11.69
CA ALA A 242 -23.41 -17.91 -12.86
C ALA A 242 -24.49 -16.85 -12.62
N ARG A 243 -24.62 -15.90 -13.55
CA ARG A 243 -25.68 -14.89 -13.50
C ARG A 243 -27.02 -15.65 -13.50
N GLY A 244 -27.70 -15.64 -12.35
CA GLY A 244 -29.11 -16.04 -12.23
C GLY A 244 -30.04 -14.90 -12.60
#